data_AF-A0A7J8B9Z4-F1
#
_entry.id   AF-A0A7J8B9Z4-F1
#
_cell.length_a   1.000
_cell.length_b   1.000
_cell.length_c   1.000
_cell.angle_alpha   90.00
_cell.angle_beta   90.00
_cell.angle_gamma   90.00
#
_symmetry.space_group_name_H-M   'P 1'
#
loop_
_entity.id
_entity.type
_entity.pdbx_description
1 polymer ?
#
loop_
_entity_poly.entity_id
_entity_poly.type
_entity_poly.pdbx_seq_one_letter_code
_entity_poly.pdbx_strand_id
1 'polypeptide(L)'
;MRWGLCSLGPGPAAVARIWGLPRFPCSLGWRGRTRGFVVRSVTGASSQLPSSSNGRYRDTVLLPQTSFPMKLLGRQQPDMELDIQQKCGFSELYSWQRERKAKTEFCLHDGPPYANGDPHVGHALNKILKDIANRYHMMRGSRIHFVPGWDCHGLPIEIKALSELGGNTQNLSAMEIREKARSFAKAAIEKQKSAFIRWGVMADWNNSYYTFDGRYEAKQLRIFYQMFEKGLIYRSYKPVFWSPSSRTALAEAELEYNPEHISHSIYVKFPLLKPSPKLASLIDGLSPVSFLIWTTQPWTIPANQAVCYMPDAKYALVKCSTSEDLYILAADKVTPVASTLKTTFEVISTFSGADLENGTCTHPLTPGKASPLLPANHVTMAKGTGLVHTAPAHGMEDYSVASQHNLSTDCLVDEDGVFKAVAGPELENKAVLEEGTDAVIKMLRAAKNLLKEEEVVHSYPYDWRTKKPVVIRASKQWFVNITDLKATAKVPGQPAVRVGFS
;
A
#
# COMPACT_ATOMS: atom_id res chain seq x y z
N MET A 1 -41.79 -26.57 16.46
CA MET A 1 -42.76 -25.99 15.51
C MET A 1 -42.03 -25.65 14.22
N ARG A 2 -42.42 -26.27 13.10
CA ARG A 2 -42.08 -25.87 11.72
C ARG A 2 -42.58 -24.42 11.51
N TRP A 3 -41.98 -23.53 10.72
CA TRP A 3 -41.73 -23.44 9.27
C TRP A 3 -40.73 -22.26 9.10
N GLY A 4 -39.93 -22.01 8.06
CA GLY A 4 -39.89 -22.39 6.64
C GLY A 4 -39.06 -21.29 5.91
N LEU A 5 -38.39 -21.68 4.83
CA LEU A 5 -37.30 -20.99 4.10
C LEU A 5 -37.69 -19.84 3.14
N CYS A 6 -36.67 -19.03 2.79
CA CYS A 6 -36.41 -18.28 1.52
C CYS A 6 -37.26 -17.01 1.21
N SER A 7 -36.79 -15.94 0.53
CA SER A 7 -35.59 -15.67 -0.30
C SER A 7 -35.45 -14.17 -0.67
N LEU A 8 -34.20 -13.72 -0.88
CA LEU A 8 -33.66 -12.75 -1.88
C LEU A 8 -34.06 -11.24 -1.92
N GLY A 9 -33.04 -10.39 -1.65
CA GLY A 9 -32.72 -9.11 -2.36
C GLY A 9 -33.20 -7.78 -1.72
N PRO A 10 -32.55 -6.60 -1.97
CA PRO A 10 -31.50 -6.28 -2.95
C PRO A 10 -30.25 -5.52 -2.40
N GLY A 11 -29.25 -5.35 -3.27
CA GLY A 11 -27.95 -4.72 -3.02
C GLY A 11 -27.92 -3.18 -2.93
N PRO A 12 -26.71 -2.59 -2.85
CA PRO A 12 -26.49 -1.29 -2.24
C PRO A 12 -26.71 -0.14 -3.23
N ALA A 13 -27.89 0.47 -3.19
CA ALA A 13 -28.14 1.75 -3.84
C ALA A 13 -29.32 2.48 -3.18
N ALA A 14 -29.19 2.88 -1.91
CA ALA A 14 -30.16 3.77 -1.28
C ALA A 14 -29.60 4.43 0.00
N VAL A 15 -28.89 5.55 -0.09
CA VAL A 15 -29.10 6.73 0.77
C VAL A 15 -28.49 7.96 0.07
N ALA A 16 -29.24 8.58 -0.84
CA ALA A 16 -28.94 9.94 -1.32
C ALA A 16 -30.20 10.59 -1.88
N ARG A 17 -31.11 11.03 -1.00
CA ARG A 17 -32.17 12.01 -1.33
C ARG A 17 -32.59 12.79 -0.09
N ILE A 18 -31.98 13.95 0.12
CA ILE A 18 -32.67 15.11 0.71
C ILE A 18 -32.19 16.33 -0.08
N TRP A 19 -33.14 17.19 -0.43
CA TRP A 19 -33.05 18.46 -1.19
C TRP A 19 -33.21 18.34 -2.70
N GLY A 20 -34.40 18.78 -3.15
CA GLY A 20 -34.90 18.66 -4.51
C GLY A 20 -34.62 19.86 -5.40
N LEU A 21 -34.71 19.59 -6.71
CA LEU A 21 -34.87 20.55 -7.80
C LEU A 21 -35.96 20.01 -8.74
N PRO A 22 -36.83 20.87 -9.30
CA PRO A 22 -37.98 20.43 -10.09
C PRO A 22 -37.58 20.00 -11.51
N ARG A 23 -38.16 18.91 -11.99
CA ARG A 23 -38.13 18.47 -13.40
C ARG A 23 -39.33 19.04 -14.13
N PHE A 24 -39.12 19.62 -15.32
CA PHE A 24 -40.17 19.81 -16.32
C PHE A 24 -40.17 18.66 -17.34
N PRO A 25 -41.33 18.24 -17.88
CA PRO A 25 -41.47 17.12 -18.80
C PRO A 25 -41.45 17.58 -20.27
N CYS A 26 -40.98 16.73 -21.18
CA CYS A 26 -41.79 16.16 -22.27
C CYS A 26 -40.95 15.46 -23.35
N SER A 27 -41.62 14.48 -23.95
CA SER A 27 -41.18 13.45 -24.87
C SER A 27 -41.05 13.88 -26.34
N LEU A 28 -40.39 12.99 -27.10
CA LEU A 28 -40.02 13.01 -28.52
C LEU A 28 -41.15 13.33 -29.53
N GLY A 29 -40.74 13.98 -30.64
CA GLY A 29 -41.40 13.93 -31.96
C GLY A 29 -40.46 14.37 -33.08
N TRP A 30 -40.12 13.46 -33.99
CA TRP A 30 -39.25 13.65 -35.17
C TRP A 30 -39.73 14.70 -36.18
N ARG A 31 -38.82 15.48 -36.79
CA ARG A 31 -38.58 15.58 -38.26
C ARG A 31 -37.47 16.61 -38.56
N GLY A 32 -36.70 16.34 -39.61
CA GLY A 32 -35.37 16.90 -39.82
C GLY A 32 -35.29 18.33 -40.36
N ARG A 33 -34.10 18.92 -40.17
CA ARG A 33 -33.33 19.67 -41.17
C ARG A 33 -31.98 20.03 -40.55
N THR A 34 -30.90 19.52 -41.14
CA THR A 34 -29.54 19.97 -40.87
C THR A 34 -29.39 21.45 -41.29
N ARG A 35 -29.21 22.33 -40.32
CA ARG A 35 -28.58 23.63 -40.53
C ARG A 35 -27.48 23.81 -39.49
N GLY A 36 -26.25 23.69 -39.94
CA GLY A 36 -25.07 24.03 -39.15
C GLY A 36 -25.15 25.49 -38.74
N PHE A 37 -25.09 25.75 -37.43
CA PHE A 37 -24.88 27.09 -36.93
C PHE A 37 -23.39 27.42 -37.08
N VAL A 38 -23.10 28.31 -38.04
CA VAL A 38 -21.82 29.02 -38.12
C VAL A 38 -21.72 29.92 -36.91
N VAL A 39 -20.97 29.49 -35.90
CA VAL A 39 -20.50 30.38 -34.83
C VAL A 39 -19.36 31.20 -35.41
N ARG A 40 -19.67 32.43 -35.83
CA ARG A 40 -18.64 33.41 -36.24
C ARG A 40 -17.80 33.77 -35.02
N SER A 41 -16.53 33.41 -35.05
CA SER A 41 -15.48 34.02 -34.25
C SER A 41 -15.36 35.49 -34.65
N VAL A 42 -15.62 36.41 -33.72
CA VAL A 42 -15.26 37.82 -33.91
C VAL A 42 -13.81 37.96 -33.45
N THR A 43 -12.91 37.86 -34.40
CA THR A 43 -11.50 38.24 -34.26
C THR A 43 -11.43 39.75 -34.06
N GLY A 44 -10.70 40.17 -33.01
CA GLY A 44 -10.29 41.56 -32.87
C GLY A 44 -9.37 41.94 -34.03
N ALA A 45 -9.73 43.01 -34.73
CA ALA A 45 -8.83 43.73 -35.61
C ALA A 45 -8.83 45.20 -35.18
N SER A 46 -7.67 45.63 -34.67
CA SER A 46 -7.30 47.04 -34.63
C SER A 46 -7.14 47.53 -36.06
N SER A 47 -8.12 48.27 -36.55
CA SER A 47 -7.94 49.30 -37.57
C SER A 47 -8.99 50.38 -37.34
N GLN A 48 -8.55 51.52 -36.81
CA GLN A 48 -9.37 52.72 -36.75
C GLN A 48 -9.68 53.16 -38.19
N LEU A 49 -10.91 52.90 -38.62
CA LEU A 49 -11.57 53.67 -39.66
C LEU A 49 -12.63 54.54 -38.96
N PRO A 50 -12.67 55.86 -39.19
CA PRO A 50 -13.71 56.70 -38.61
C PRO A 50 -15.02 56.42 -39.35
N SER A 51 -15.81 55.47 -38.83
CA SER A 51 -17.18 55.27 -39.32
C SER A 51 -18.07 56.40 -38.80
N SER A 52 -18.36 57.36 -39.68
CA SER A 52 -19.30 58.46 -39.48
C SER A 52 -20.76 57.98 -39.53
N SER A 53 -21.16 57.15 -38.57
CA SER A 53 -22.56 56.88 -38.28
C SER A 53 -22.83 57.14 -36.80
N ASN A 54 -22.96 58.43 -36.45
CA ASN A 54 -23.59 58.84 -35.20
C ASN A 54 -25.06 58.41 -35.24
N GLY A 55 -25.32 57.18 -34.79
CA GLY A 55 -26.67 56.68 -34.58
C GLY A 55 -27.40 57.63 -33.63
N ARG A 56 -28.49 58.25 -34.11
CA ARG A 56 -29.29 59.30 -33.45
C ARG A 56 -29.75 59.00 -32.01
N TYR A 57 -29.66 57.74 -31.57
CA TYR A 57 -30.07 57.28 -30.25
C TYR A 57 -28.94 56.64 -29.42
N ARG A 58 -27.68 56.61 -29.91
CA ARG A 58 -26.56 56.00 -29.18
C ARG A 58 -26.34 56.66 -27.82
N ASP A 59 -26.42 57.99 -27.81
CA ASP A 59 -26.19 58.80 -26.60
C ASP A 59 -27.45 58.91 -25.72
N THR A 60 -28.60 58.42 -26.19
CA THR A 60 -29.85 58.36 -25.40
C THR A 60 -30.01 57.04 -24.64
N VAL A 61 -29.13 56.06 -24.86
CA VAL A 61 -29.18 54.74 -24.22
C VAL A 61 -28.14 54.68 -23.11
N LEU A 62 -28.57 54.39 -21.88
CA LEU A 62 -27.69 54.20 -20.72
C LEU A 62 -27.02 52.82 -20.79
N LEU A 63 -25.92 52.73 -21.52
CA LEU A 63 -25.09 51.53 -21.57
C LEU A 63 -24.25 51.38 -20.29
N PRO A 64 -23.99 50.14 -19.82
CA PRO A 64 -23.05 49.90 -18.73
C PRO A 64 -21.65 50.43 -19.09
N GLN A 65 -21.11 51.32 -18.26
CA GLN A 65 -19.74 51.81 -18.38
C GLN A 65 -18.91 51.23 -17.24
N THR A 66 -17.79 50.60 -17.57
CA THR A 66 -16.87 50.03 -16.58
C THR A 66 -15.44 50.12 -17.05
N SER A 67 -14.52 50.41 -16.13
CA SER A 67 -13.08 50.26 -16.32
C SER A 67 -12.61 48.82 -16.11
N PHE A 68 -13.51 47.91 -15.68
CA PHE A 68 -13.19 46.51 -15.47
C PHE A 68 -12.86 45.82 -16.81
N PRO A 69 -11.63 45.29 -16.98
CA PRO A 69 -11.24 44.68 -18.24
C PRO A 69 -12.01 43.37 -18.48
N MET A 70 -12.45 43.15 -19.72
CA MET A 70 -13.16 41.92 -20.09
C MET A 70 -12.29 40.67 -19.96
N LYS A 71 -10.97 40.80 -20.22
CA LYS A 71 -10.00 39.73 -20.10
C LYS A 71 -8.61 40.32 -19.84
N LEU A 72 -7.83 39.64 -18.99
CA LEU A 72 -6.40 39.88 -18.85
C LEU A 72 -5.65 38.85 -19.71
N LEU A 73 -4.65 39.30 -20.47
CA LEU A 73 -3.88 38.43 -21.37
C LEU A 73 -2.40 38.38 -20.97
N GLY A 74 -1.81 37.19 -21.11
CA GLY A 74 -0.39 36.98 -20.88
C GLY A 74 0.04 37.41 -19.47
N ARG A 75 1.06 38.27 -19.38
CA ARG A 75 1.64 38.75 -18.11
C ARG A 75 0.72 39.67 -17.29
N GLN A 76 -0.29 40.28 -17.92
CA GLN A 76 -1.21 41.18 -17.20
C GLN A 76 -1.98 40.47 -16.08
N GLN A 77 -2.26 39.17 -16.23
CA GLN A 77 -2.95 38.40 -15.20
C GLN A 77 -2.08 38.20 -13.94
N PRO A 78 -0.88 37.59 -14.01
CA PRO A 78 -0.06 37.40 -12.82
C PRO A 78 0.38 38.73 -12.19
N ASP A 79 0.60 39.79 -12.98
CA ASP A 79 0.91 41.12 -12.48
C ASP A 79 -0.27 41.71 -11.69
N MET A 80 -1.49 41.57 -12.23
CA MET A 80 -2.71 42.01 -11.52
C MET A 80 -2.96 41.21 -10.24
N GLU A 81 -2.73 39.89 -10.25
CA GLU A 81 -2.84 39.06 -9.05
C GLU A 81 -1.87 39.52 -7.96
N LEU A 82 -0.62 39.82 -8.31
CA LEU A 82 0.37 40.34 -7.36
C LEU A 82 -0.04 41.72 -6.81
N ASP A 83 -0.52 42.61 -7.68
CA ASP A 83 -1.03 43.92 -7.28
C ASP A 83 -2.23 43.79 -6.33
N ILE A 84 -3.16 42.87 -6.60
CA ILE A 84 -4.28 42.56 -5.70
C ILE A 84 -3.78 42.03 -4.36
N GLN A 85 -2.85 41.07 -4.37
CA GLN A 85 -2.30 40.50 -3.14
C GLN A 85 -1.66 41.56 -2.24
N GLN A 86 -0.91 42.50 -2.84
CA GLN A 86 -0.28 43.61 -2.13
C GLN A 86 -1.31 44.63 -1.63
N LYS A 87 -2.19 45.12 -2.51
CA LYS A 87 -3.19 46.14 -2.15
C LYS A 87 -4.20 45.65 -1.11
N CYS A 88 -4.58 44.38 -1.16
CA CYS A 88 -5.51 43.79 -0.22
C CYS A 88 -4.85 43.21 1.04
N GLY A 89 -3.53 43.39 1.21
CA GLY A 89 -2.82 42.98 2.43
C GLY A 89 -2.88 41.49 2.72
N PHE A 90 -2.62 40.64 1.72
CA PHE A 90 -2.69 39.18 1.89
C PHE A 90 -1.70 38.67 2.94
N SER A 91 -0.53 39.32 3.08
CA SER A 91 0.47 39.01 4.10
C SER A 91 -0.02 39.28 5.52
N GLU A 92 -0.81 40.34 5.72
CA GLU A 92 -1.34 40.76 7.02
C GLU A 92 -2.70 40.13 7.31
N LEU A 93 -3.35 39.52 6.31
CA LEU A 93 -4.71 38.99 6.44
C LEU A 93 -4.85 37.99 7.61
N TYR A 94 -3.85 37.13 7.80
CA TYR A 94 -3.88 36.16 8.89
C TYR A 94 -3.79 36.82 10.27
N SER A 95 -2.85 37.74 10.49
CA SER A 95 -2.71 38.44 11.78
C SER A 95 -3.93 39.30 12.06
N TRP A 96 -4.40 40.05 11.06
CA TRP A 96 -5.62 40.85 11.14
C TRP A 96 -6.83 40.03 11.59
N GLN A 97 -7.05 38.84 10.98
CA GLN A 97 -8.21 38.05 11.37
C GLN A 97 -8.09 37.46 12.79
N ARG A 98 -6.87 37.19 13.28
CA ARG A 98 -6.65 36.73 14.67
C ARG A 98 -7.02 37.79 15.70
N GLU A 99 -6.88 39.07 15.36
CA GLU A 99 -7.22 40.21 16.24
C GLU A 99 -8.73 40.50 16.29
N ARG A 100 -9.52 39.97 15.34
CA ARG A 100 -10.98 40.14 15.33
C ARG A 100 -11.61 39.61 16.60
N LYS A 101 -12.58 40.34 17.16
CA LYS A 101 -13.41 39.93 18.30
C LYS A 101 -14.47 38.89 17.90
N ALA A 102 -14.03 37.72 17.46
CA ALA A 102 -14.89 36.57 17.19
C ALA A 102 -15.11 35.74 18.46
N LYS A 103 -16.33 35.23 18.65
CA LYS A 103 -16.68 34.38 19.80
C LYS A 103 -16.29 32.90 19.60
N THR A 104 -16.16 32.47 18.35
CA THR A 104 -15.87 31.08 17.98
C THR A 104 -14.50 31.01 17.29
N GLU A 105 -13.76 29.94 17.56
CA GLU A 105 -12.51 29.61 16.86
C GLU A 105 -12.73 28.35 16.02
N PHE A 106 -12.28 28.40 14.77
CA PHE A 106 -12.22 27.27 13.86
C PHE A 106 -10.76 26.89 13.66
N CYS A 107 -10.37 25.71 14.13
CA CYS A 107 -9.03 25.18 13.99
C CYS A 107 -8.99 24.14 12.87
N LEU A 108 -8.15 24.38 11.87
CA LEU A 108 -7.87 23.43 10.81
C LEU A 108 -6.40 23.00 10.96
N HIS A 109 -6.17 21.73 11.29
CA HIS A 109 -4.82 21.19 11.39
C HIS A 109 -4.28 20.90 9.99
N ASP A 110 -3.15 21.50 9.64
CA ASP A 110 -2.50 21.26 8.36
C ASP A 110 -1.71 19.95 8.42
N GLY A 111 -2.11 18.95 7.61
CA GLY A 111 -1.25 17.80 7.34
C GLY A 111 0.05 18.25 6.67
N PRO A 112 1.22 17.98 7.27
CA PRO A 112 2.48 18.56 6.81
C PRO A 112 2.94 17.89 5.51
N PRO A 113 3.15 18.62 4.40
CA PRO A 113 3.80 18.05 3.22
C PRO A 113 5.24 17.64 3.50
N TYR A 114 5.73 16.63 2.79
CA TYR A 114 7.13 16.27 2.79
C TYR A 114 8.00 17.39 2.20
N ALA A 115 9.05 17.77 2.92
CA ALA A 115 10.04 18.76 2.52
C ALA A 115 11.06 18.16 1.54
N ASN A 116 10.58 17.62 0.41
CA ASN A 116 11.40 16.79 -0.48
C ASN A 116 11.52 17.29 -1.93
N GLY A 117 10.98 18.46 -2.27
CA GLY A 117 11.06 18.99 -3.63
C GLY A 117 10.05 20.09 -3.94
N ASP A 118 9.88 20.37 -5.23
CA ASP A 118 9.04 21.45 -5.72
C ASP A 118 7.53 21.15 -5.59
N PRO A 119 6.70 22.18 -5.38
CA PRO A 119 5.25 22.03 -5.27
C PRO A 119 4.60 21.69 -6.62
N HIS A 120 3.82 20.62 -6.64
CA HIS A 120 2.99 20.19 -7.79
C HIS A 120 1.48 20.47 -7.60
N VAL A 121 0.66 20.19 -8.62
CA VAL A 121 -0.80 20.44 -8.65
C VAL A 121 -1.55 19.81 -7.46
N GLY A 122 -1.16 18.60 -7.04
CA GLY A 122 -1.70 17.98 -5.81
C GLY A 122 -1.55 18.86 -4.55
N HIS A 123 -0.42 19.56 -4.38
CA HIS A 123 -0.24 20.51 -3.29
C HIS A 123 -1.18 21.71 -3.44
N ALA A 124 -1.34 22.24 -4.66
CA ALA A 124 -2.25 23.34 -4.94
C ALA A 124 -3.70 22.97 -4.58
N LEU A 125 -4.17 21.80 -5.03
CA LEU A 125 -5.49 21.28 -4.68
C LEU A 125 -5.68 21.20 -3.16
N ASN A 126 -4.72 20.60 -2.44
CA ASN A 126 -4.81 20.45 -0.99
C ASN A 126 -4.85 21.79 -0.25
N LYS A 127 -3.92 22.70 -0.58
CA LYS A 127 -3.78 23.99 0.12
C LYS A 127 -4.92 24.96 -0.22
N ILE A 128 -5.35 25.02 -1.48
CA ILE A 128 -6.46 25.88 -1.90
C ILE A 128 -7.78 25.42 -1.27
N LEU A 129 -8.05 24.11 -1.19
CA LEU A 129 -9.27 23.61 -0.52
C LEU A 129 -9.30 23.97 0.97
N LYS A 130 -8.16 23.84 1.67
CA LYS A 130 -8.03 24.26 3.07
C LYS A 130 -8.25 25.76 3.23
N ASP A 131 -7.69 26.57 2.32
CA ASP A 131 -7.87 28.02 2.32
C ASP A 131 -9.33 28.44 2.08
N ILE A 132 -10.03 27.81 1.13
CA ILE A 132 -11.47 28.02 0.89
C ILE A 132 -12.27 27.75 2.17
N ALA A 133 -12.00 26.63 2.86
CA ALA A 133 -12.68 26.30 4.11
C ALA A 133 -12.39 27.35 5.20
N ASN A 134 -11.13 27.72 5.39
CA ASN A 134 -10.72 28.75 6.34
C ASN A 134 -11.41 30.09 6.06
N ARG A 135 -11.42 30.55 4.80
CA ARG A 135 -12.08 31.80 4.40
C ARG A 135 -13.59 31.73 4.60
N TYR A 136 -14.23 30.60 4.28
CA TYR A 136 -15.65 30.39 4.54
C TYR A 136 -15.99 30.55 6.03
N HIS A 137 -15.26 29.87 6.92
CA HIS A 137 -15.49 29.98 8.36
C HIS A 137 -15.17 31.39 8.91
N MET A 138 -14.17 32.05 8.34
CA MET A 138 -13.79 33.42 8.67
C MET A 138 -14.91 34.43 8.32
N MET A 139 -15.53 34.26 7.16
CA MET A 139 -16.68 35.05 6.69
C MET A 139 -17.93 34.77 7.51
N ARG A 140 -18.08 33.55 8.04
CA ARG A 140 -19.14 33.16 8.97
C ARG A 140 -18.94 33.65 10.40
N GLY A 141 -17.87 34.42 10.66
CA GLY A 141 -17.63 35.08 11.94
C GLY A 141 -16.73 34.31 12.91
N SER A 142 -16.11 33.21 12.50
CA SER A 142 -15.12 32.51 13.33
C SER A 142 -13.72 33.10 13.16
N ARG A 143 -12.90 33.00 14.22
CA ARG A 143 -11.45 33.19 14.14
C ARG A 143 -10.81 31.92 13.60
N ILE A 144 -9.83 32.04 12.73
CA ILE A 144 -9.16 30.89 12.11
C ILE A 144 -7.84 30.61 12.80
N HIS A 145 -7.65 29.35 13.22
CA HIS A 145 -6.37 28.79 13.62
C HIS A 145 -5.89 27.82 12.53
N PHE A 146 -4.98 28.31 11.68
CA PHE A 146 -4.36 27.50 10.62
C PHE A 146 -2.85 27.77 10.61
N VAL A 147 -2.08 26.77 11.02
CA VAL A 147 -0.63 26.81 11.14
C VAL A 147 -0.05 25.76 10.19
N PRO A 148 0.66 26.17 9.12
CA PRO A 148 1.32 25.24 8.21
C PRO A 148 2.45 24.49 8.91
N GLY A 149 2.74 23.30 8.43
CA GLY A 149 3.97 22.60 8.83
C GLY A 149 4.56 21.74 7.74
N TRP A 150 5.71 21.15 8.03
CA TRP A 150 6.46 20.33 7.10
C TRP A 150 7.00 19.08 7.76
N ASP A 151 6.94 17.98 7.03
CA ASP A 151 7.60 16.75 7.42
C ASP A 151 9.01 16.71 6.82
N CYS A 152 9.99 16.72 7.70
CA CYS A 152 11.40 16.93 7.38
C CYS A 152 12.27 15.69 7.68
N HIS A 153 11.67 14.57 8.09
CA HIS A 153 12.39 13.33 8.36
C HIS A 153 12.06 12.26 7.32
N GLY A 154 12.83 11.16 7.39
CA GLY A 154 12.56 9.95 6.62
C GLY A 154 13.45 9.76 5.39
N LEU A 155 13.48 8.52 4.93
CA LEU A 155 14.36 8.07 3.85
C LEU A 155 14.20 8.82 2.52
N PRO A 156 12.99 9.30 2.11
CA PRO A 156 12.87 10.07 0.87
C PRO A 156 13.72 11.34 0.83
N ILE A 157 13.89 12.00 1.99
CA ILE A 157 14.72 13.20 2.12
C ILE A 157 16.19 12.81 2.08
N GLU A 158 16.58 11.76 2.81
CA GLU A 158 17.96 11.25 2.81
C GLU A 158 18.41 10.83 1.40
N ILE A 159 17.60 10.03 0.67
CA ILE A 159 17.92 9.59 -0.69
C ILE A 159 18.09 10.78 -1.62
N LYS A 160 17.16 11.75 -1.59
CA LYS A 160 17.26 12.93 -2.46
C LYS A 160 18.48 13.79 -2.13
N ALA A 161 18.69 14.09 -0.85
CA ALA A 161 19.85 14.85 -0.39
C ALA A 161 21.17 14.15 -0.76
N LEU A 162 21.22 12.82 -0.72
CA LEU A 162 22.40 12.04 -1.10
C LEU A 162 22.57 11.93 -2.62
N SER A 163 21.49 11.91 -3.40
CA SER A 163 21.53 11.85 -4.86
C SER A 163 22.13 13.11 -5.50
N GLU A 164 21.92 14.29 -4.89
CA GLU A 164 22.51 15.55 -5.34
C GLU A 164 24.03 15.62 -5.16
N LEU A 165 24.63 14.71 -4.37
CA LEU A 165 26.07 14.71 -4.06
C LEU A 165 26.93 13.95 -5.06
N GLY A 166 26.35 13.31 -6.08
CA GLY A 166 27.11 12.82 -7.23
C GLY A 166 28.22 11.79 -6.94
N GLY A 167 27.97 10.78 -6.10
CA GLY A 167 28.75 9.52 -6.15
C GLY A 167 29.73 9.21 -5.01
N ASN A 168 29.68 9.86 -3.85
CA ASN A 168 30.53 9.50 -2.69
C ASN A 168 29.74 9.43 -1.37
N THR A 169 28.67 8.64 -1.36
CA THR A 169 27.73 8.55 -0.22
C THR A 169 28.08 7.45 0.78
N GLN A 170 28.94 6.49 0.43
CA GLN A 170 29.28 5.34 1.29
C GLN A 170 30.19 5.69 2.48
N ASN A 171 30.87 6.84 2.46
CA ASN A 171 31.82 7.25 3.50
C ASN A 171 31.32 8.38 4.41
N LEU A 172 30.05 8.78 4.31
CA LEU A 172 29.50 9.86 5.14
C LEU A 172 29.13 9.32 6.53
N SER A 173 29.51 10.05 7.57
CA SER A 173 29.04 9.79 8.93
C SER A 173 27.55 10.09 9.07
N ALA A 174 26.89 9.46 10.05
CA ALA A 174 25.48 9.70 10.32
C ALA A 174 25.16 11.19 10.62
N MET A 175 26.10 11.91 11.22
CA MET A 175 25.95 13.35 11.48
C MET A 175 25.98 14.16 10.18
N GLU A 176 26.89 13.85 9.27
CA GLU A 176 26.95 14.52 7.96
C GLU A 176 25.70 14.25 7.12
N ILE A 177 25.19 13.01 7.13
CA ILE A 177 23.95 12.65 6.43
C ILE A 177 22.78 13.49 6.97
N ARG A 178 22.63 13.58 8.30
CA ARG A 178 21.55 14.35 8.95
C ARG A 178 21.66 15.85 8.64
N GLU A 179 22.86 16.41 8.64
CA GLU A 179 23.06 17.83 8.35
C GLU A 179 22.72 18.17 6.89
N LYS A 180 23.10 17.28 5.96
CA LYS A 180 22.76 17.42 4.55
C LYS A 180 21.26 17.27 4.31
N ALA A 181 20.63 16.25 4.91
CA ALA A 181 19.18 16.06 4.85
C ALA A 181 18.42 17.28 5.40
N ARG A 182 18.88 17.84 6.53
CA ARG A 182 18.32 19.07 7.13
C ARG A 182 18.46 20.27 6.20
N SER A 183 19.63 20.45 5.58
CA SER A 183 19.89 21.55 4.65
C SER A 183 19.00 21.47 3.41
N PHE A 184 18.87 20.28 2.84
CA PHE A 184 17.97 20.01 1.71
C PHE A 184 16.51 20.29 2.08
N ALA A 185 16.04 19.79 3.24
CA ALA A 185 14.68 20.03 3.71
C ALA A 185 14.39 21.52 3.88
N LYS A 186 15.31 22.30 4.46
CA LYS A 186 15.16 23.77 4.58
C LYS A 186 15.01 24.45 3.22
N ALA A 187 15.82 24.08 2.23
CA ALA A 187 15.72 24.64 0.88
C ALA A 187 14.37 24.29 0.21
N ALA A 188 13.90 23.05 0.36
CA ALA A 188 12.60 22.62 -0.15
C ALA A 188 11.43 23.36 0.54
N ILE A 189 11.50 23.53 1.86
CA ILE A 189 10.52 24.29 2.65
C ILE A 189 10.36 25.70 2.09
N GLU A 190 11.46 26.44 1.87
CA GLU A 190 11.39 27.82 1.39
C GLU A 190 10.74 27.93 0.00
N LYS A 191 11.05 27.01 -0.91
CA LYS A 191 10.41 26.95 -2.23
C LYS A 191 8.91 26.67 -2.11
N GLN A 192 8.52 25.66 -1.32
CA GLN A 192 7.12 25.30 -1.11
C GLN A 192 6.34 26.42 -0.43
N LYS A 193 6.90 26.99 0.65
CA LYS A 193 6.33 28.12 1.39
C LYS A 193 6.09 29.32 0.47
N SER A 194 7.09 29.68 -0.34
CA SER A 194 6.97 30.78 -1.30
C SER A 194 5.84 30.55 -2.32
N ALA A 195 5.71 29.33 -2.84
CA ALA A 195 4.62 28.99 -3.75
C ALA A 195 3.25 29.05 -3.07
N PHE A 196 3.13 28.54 -1.84
CA PHE A 196 1.85 28.54 -1.11
C PHE A 196 1.41 29.96 -0.75
N ILE A 197 2.35 30.83 -0.37
CA ILE A 197 2.10 32.26 -0.18
C ILE A 197 1.63 32.89 -1.50
N ARG A 198 2.31 32.59 -2.63
CA ARG A 198 1.93 33.11 -3.94
C ARG A 198 0.55 32.64 -4.41
N TRP A 199 0.09 31.46 -3.99
CA TRP A 199 -1.28 30.99 -4.22
C TRP A 199 -2.33 31.71 -3.38
N GLY A 200 -1.92 32.63 -2.49
CA GLY A 200 -2.80 33.46 -1.69
C GLY A 200 -3.38 32.76 -0.46
N VAL A 201 -2.73 31.68 0.01
CA VAL A 201 -3.19 30.92 1.17
C VAL A 201 -3.02 31.74 2.46
N MET A 202 -4.10 31.92 3.21
CA MET A 202 -4.13 32.65 4.47
C MET A 202 -3.75 31.71 5.63
N ALA A 203 -2.53 31.86 6.16
CA ALA A 203 -2.01 30.99 7.22
C ALA A 203 -0.99 31.71 8.13
N ASP A 204 -0.66 31.09 9.27
CA ASP A 204 0.43 31.56 10.13
C ASP A 204 1.80 31.17 9.57
N TRP A 205 2.27 31.90 8.56
CA TRP A 205 3.56 31.64 7.92
C TRP A 205 4.77 31.91 8.81
N ASN A 206 4.60 32.70 9.88
CA ASN A 206 5.67 33.07 10.81
C ASN A 206 5.87 32.03 11.91
N ASN A 207 4.82 31.31 12.31
CA ASN A 207 4.87 30.27 13.34
C ASN A 207 4.66 28.86 12.78
N SER A 208 5.20 28.60 11.59
CA SER A 208 5.15 27.27 10.97
C SER A 208 5.83 26.22 11.85
N TYR A 209 5.37 24.98 11.81
CA TYR A 209 5.98 23.88 12.58
C TYR A 209 6.80 22.94 11.69
N TYR A 210 7.94 22.47 12.20
CA TYR A 210 8.83 21.55 11.47
C TYR A 210 9.09 20.31 12.30
N THR A 211 9.05 19.13 11.69
CA THR A 211 9.25 17.88 12.46
C THR A 211 10.69 17.72 12.98
N PHE A 212 11.68 18.42 12.41
CA PHE A 212 13.05 18.47 12.93
C PHE A 212 13.25 19.41 14.12
N ASP A 213 12.23 20.18 14.53
CA ASP A 213 12.36 21.10 15.65
C ASP A 213 12.48 20.32 16.95
N GLY A 214 13.48 20.64 17.77
CA GLY A 214 13.71 19.91 19.03
C GLY A 214 12.51 19.91 19.99
N ARG A 215 11.65 20.94 19.94
CA ARG A 215 10.39 20.97 20.71
C ARG A 215 9.35 19.97 20.18
N TYR A 216 9.32 19.76 18.86
CA TYR A 216 8.46 18.79 18.21
C TYR A 216 8.94 17.37 18.54
N GLU A 217 10.23 17.10 18.35
CA GLU A 217 10.87 15.81 18.68
C GLU A 217 10.69 15.45 20.16
N ALA A 218 10.87 16.41 21.08
CA ALA A 218 10.64 16.18 22.50
C ALA A 218 9.18 15.80 22.82
N LYS A 219 8.20 16.40 22.12
CA LYS A 219 6.78 16.02 22.26
C LYS A 219 6.52 14.63 21.69
N GLN A 220 7.11 14.29 20.53
CA GLN A 220 7.01 12.98 19.93
C GLN A 220 7.56 11.89 20.87
N LEU A 221 8.73 12.12 21.48
CA LEU A 221 9.33 11.23 22.46
C LEU A 221 8.46 11.06 23.72
N ARG A 222 7.84 12.15 24.21
CA ARG A 222 6.89 12.04 25.33
C ARG A 222 5.67 11.19 25.00
N ILE A 223 5.11 11.34 23.80
CA ILE A 223 3.97 10.51 23.35
C ILE A 223 4.42 9.04 23.24
N PHE A 224 5.58 8.78 22.66
CA PHE A 224 6.15 7.43 22.60
C PHE A 224 6.32 6.82 23.99
N TYR A 225 6.87 7.58 24.95
CA TYR A 225 7.02 7.14 26.33
C TYR A 225 5.67 6.84 27.00
N GLN A 226 4.67 7.70 26.83
CA GLN A 226 3.32 7.45 27.34
C GLN A 226 2.69 6.19 26.73
N MET A 227 2.93 5.92 25.45
CA MET A 227 2.48 4.69 24.80
C MET A 227 3.21 3.47 25.36
N PHE A 228 4.51 3.61 25.63
CA PHE A 228 5.33 2.57 26.26
C PHE A 228 4.87 2.25 27.68
N GLU A 229 4.61 3.26 28.52
CA GLU A 229 4.07 3.08 29.88
C GLU A 229 2.72 2.36 29.89
N LYS A 230 1.90 2.58 28.85
CA LYS A 230 0.61 1.90 28.67
C LYS A 230 0.73 0.49 28.10
N GLY A 231 1.94 -0.03 27.89
CA GLY A 231 2.17 -1.35 27.29
C GLY A 231 1.78 -1.44 25.81
N LEU A 232 1.57 -0.31 25.14
CA LEU A 232 1.23 -0.28 23.71
C LEU A 232 2.47 -0.47 22.84
N ILE A 233 3.65 -0.14 23.34
CA ILE A 233 4.92 -0.35 22.64
C ILE A 233 5.55 -1.66 23.09
N TYR A 234 5.81 -2.55 22.16
CA TYR A 234 6.46 -3.83 22.45
C TYR A 234 7.46 -4.19 21.36
N ARG A 235 8.50 -4.94 21.74
CA ARG A 235 9.48 -5.48 20.80
C ARG A 235 9.14 -6.93 20.53
N SER A 236 9.05 -7.30 19.25
CA SER A 236 8.77 -8.69 18.86
C SER A 236 9.66 -9.11 17.70
N TYR A 237 9.97 -10.40 17.66
CA TYR A 237 10.59 -11.03 16.51
C TYR A 237 9.48 -11.55 15.61
N LYS A 238 9.17 -10.83 14.53
CA LYS A 238 8.06 -11.13 13.61
C LYS A 238 8.50 -10.95 12.16
N PRO A 239 7.89 -11.68 11.22
CA PRO A 239 8.07 -11.41 9.80
C PRO A 239 7.57 -10.00 9.45
N VAL A 240 8.43 -9.25 8.78
CA VAL A 240 8.12 -7.93 8.26
C VAL A 240 8.51 -7.88 6.78
N PHE A 241 7.87 -7.00 6.02
CA PHE A 241 8.39 -6.66 4.70
C PHE A 241 9.75 -5.99 4.88
N TRP A 242 10.74 -6.50 4.18
CA TRP A 242 12.11 -6.04 4.25
C TRP A 242 12.59 -5.73 2.86
N SER A 243 13.18 -4.56 2.68
CA SER A 243 13.82 -4.16 1.44
C SER A 243 15.33 -4.42 1.55
N PRO A 244 15.88 -5.44 0.87
CA PRO A 244 17.32 -5.66 0.86
C PRO A 244 18.09 -4.47 0.27
N SER A 245 17.51 -3.80 -0.73
CA SER A 245 18.11 -2.64 -1.38
C SER A 245 18.20 -1.41 -0.46
N SER A 246 17.21 -1.21 0.40
CA SER A 246 17.18 -0.10 1.37
C SER A 246 17.67 -0.50 2.78
N ARG A 247 17.97 -1.79 3.01
CA ARG A 247 18.36 -2.38 4.31
C ARG A 247 17.44 -1.97 5.46
N THR A 248 16.14 -1.96 5.22
CA THR A 248 15.15 -1.55 6.23
C THR A 248 13.84 -2.31 6.11
N ALA A 249 13.10 -2.36 7.21
CA ALA A 249 11.73 -2.84 7.22
C ALA A 249 10.81 -1.78 6.59
N LEU A 250 9.78 -2.23 5.88
CA LEU A 250 8.77 -1.39 5.26
C LEU A 250 7.40 -1.68 5.86
N ALA A 251 6.62 -0.62 6.07
CA ALA A 251 5.20 -0.74 6.35
C ALA A 251 4.42 -1.08 5.06
N GLU A 252 3.22 -1.63 5.19
CA GLU A 252 2.36 -1.95 4.03
C GLU A 252 2.06 -0.72 3.15
N ALA A 253 1.93 0.47 3.77
CA ALA A 253 1.76 1.74 3.07
C ALA A 253 2.99 2.18 2.25
N GLU A 254 4.15 1.59 2.51
CA GLU A 254 5.42 1.83 1.79
C GLU A 254 5.68 0.78 0.70
N LEU A 255 4.70 -0.07 0.38
CA LEU A 255 4.80 -1.05 -0.69
C LEU A 255 4.08 -0.56 -1.94
N GLU A 256 4.66 -0.86 -3.10
CA GLU A 256 4.00 -0.77 -4.39
C GLU A 256 3.93 -2.16 -5.01
N TYR A 257 2.78 -2.54 -5.57
CA TYR A 257 2.60 -3.87 -6.13
C TYR A 257 2.84 -3.84 -7.64
N ASN A 258 3.91 -4.50 -8.10
CA ASN A 258 4.19 -4.68 -9.52
C ASN A 258 3.36 -5.86 -10.06
N PRO A 259 2.38 -5.64 -10.97
CA PRO A 259 1.57 -6.72 -11.54
C PRO A 259 2.33 -7.65 -12.49
N GLU A 260 3.46 -7.19 -13.05
CA GLU A 260 4.24 -7.90 -14.06
C GLU A 260 5.49 -8.59 -13.48
N HIS A 261 5.52 -8.86 -12.18
CA HIS A 261 6.66 -9.54 -11.56
C HIS A 261 6.68 -11.02 -11.96
N ILE A 262 7.83 -11.49 -12.43
CA ILE A 262 8.07 -12.88 -12.81
C ILE A 262 8.67 -13.61 -11.61
N SER A 263 8.03 -14.71 -11.19
CA SER A 263 8.56 -15.60 -10.15
C SER A 263 8.68 -17.03 -10.66
N HIS A 264 9.67 -17.77 -10.15
CA HIS A 264 9.75 -19.22 -10.36
C HIS A 264 8.74 -19.92 -9.46
N SER A 265 7.72 -20.51 -10.07
CA SER A 265 6.71 -21.35 -9.45
C SER A 265 7.14 -22.80 -9.52
N ILE A 266 7.09 -23.51 -8.38
CA ILE A 266 7.46 -24.91 -8.32
C ILE A 266 6.35 -25.78 -7.73
N TYR A 267 6.30 -27.03 -8.20
CA TYR A 267 5.56 -28.12 -7.60
C TYR A 267 6.56 -29.11 -7.01
N VAL A 268 6.45 -29.37 -5.72
CA VAL A 268 7.43 -30.12 -4.93
C VAL A 268 6.76 -31.22 -4.11
N LYS A 269 7.41 -32.37 -4.04
CA LYS A 269 7.02 -33.53 -3.23
C LYS A 269 7.53 -33.37 -1.81
N PHE A 270 6.65 -33.57 -0.85
CA PHE A 270 6.97 -33.76 0.56
C PHE A 270 6.63 -35.20 0.93
N PRO A 271 7.61 -36.13 0.97
CA PRO A 271 7.34 -37.54 1.22
C PRO A 271 6.63 -37.74 2.55
N LEU A 272 5.56 -38.52 2.57
CA LEU A 272 4.85 -38.87 3.80
C LEU A 272 5.78 -39.69 4.71
N LEU A 273 5.93 -39.28 5.96
CA LEU A 273 6.77 -39.96 6.95
C LEU A 273 5.91 -40.78 7.92
N LYS A 274 4.88 -40.15 8.50
CA LYS A 274 3.95 -40.77 9.44
C LYS A 274 2.53 -40.39 9.06
N PRO A 275 1.69 -41.33 8.61
CA PRO A 275 0.28 -41.07 8.39
C PRO A 275 -0.49 -40.94 9.71
N SER A 276 -1.64 -40.27 9.65
CA SER A 276 -2.67 -40.41 10.69
C SER A 276 -3.25 -41.84 10.68
N PRO A 277 -3.95 -42.30 11.74
CA PRO A 277 -4.55 -43.65 11.74
C PRO A 277 -5.52 -43.90 10.58
N LYS A 278 -6.32 -42.89 10.20
CA LYS A 278 -7.24 -43.00 9.07
C LYS A 278 -6.50 -42.99 7.74
N LEU A 279 -5.53 -42.09 7.56
CA LEU A 279 -4.73 -42.07 6.34
C LEU A 279 -3.93 -43.37 6.16
N ALA A 280 -3.42 -43.94 7.26
CA ALA A 280 -2.69 -45.21 7.27
C ALA A 280 -3.54 -46.34 6.66
N SER A 281 -4.83 -46.42 7.02
CA SER A 281 -5.74 -47.42 6.46
C SER A 281 -6.03 -47.23 4.96
N LEU A 282 -5.95 -45.99 4.46
CA LEU A 282 -6.17 -45.68 3.03
C LEU A 282 -4.95 -45.97 2.16
N ILE A 283 -3.75 -45.97 2.75
CA ILE A 283 -2.48 -46.15 2.04
C ILE A 283 -1.82 -47.49 2.31
N ASP A 284 -2.47 -48.36 3.09
CA ASP A 284 -1.93 -49.67 3.43
C ASP A 284 -1.72 -50.51 2.16
N GLY A 285 -0.53 -51.12 2.05
CA GLY A 285 -0.13 -51.88 0.85
C GLY A 285 0.15 -51.05 -0.41
N LEU A 286 0.13 -49.71 -0.34
CA LEU A 286 0.44 -48.84 -1.47
C LEU A 286 1.92 -48.42 -1.52
N SER A 287 2.35 -47.96 -2.70
CA SER A 287 3.66 -47.32 -2.91
C SER A 287 3.83 -46.08 -2.00
N PRO A 288 5.07 -45.60 -1.78
CA PRO A 288 5.31 -44.39 -1.00
C PRO A 288 4.50 -43.19 -1.50
N VAL A 289 3.78 -42.55 -0.57
CA VAL A 289 2.90 -41.40 -0.85
C VAL A 289 3.64 -40.10 -0.55
N SER A 290 3.41 -39.05 -1.35
CA SER A 290 3.95 -37.71 -1.09
C SER A 290 2.84 -36.65 -1.08
N PHE A 291 2.98 -35.65 -0.23
CA PHE A 291 2.18 -34.43 -0.33
C PHE A 291 2.70 -33.59 -1.49
N LEU A 292 1.79 -33.10 -2.32
CA LEU A 292 2.13 -32.22 -3.44
C LEU A 292 1.92 -30.78 -3.01
N ILE A 293 2.99 -30.00 -2.98
CA ILE A 293 2.98 -28.61 -2.56
C ILE A 293 3.38 -27.69 -3.71
N TRP A 294 2.77 -26.51 -3.73
CA TRP A 294 3.07 -25.44 -4.67
C TRP A 294 3.59 -24.20 -3.97
N THR A 295 4.58 -23.52 -4.55
CA THR A 295 5.03 -22.21 -4.07
C THR A 295 5.63 -21.38 -5.21
N THR A 296 5.50 -20.05 -5.12
CA THR A 296 6.18 -19.07 -5.98
C THR A 296 7.47 -18.53 -5.36
N GLN A 297 7.86 -19.05 -4.18
CA GLN A 297 9.04 -18.60 -3.45
C GLN A 297 9.92 -19.81 -3.07
N PRO A 298 10.58 -20.48 -4.04
CA PRO A 298 11.37 -21.68 -3.78
C PRO A 298 12.42 -21.49 -2.68
N TRP A 299 13.05 -20.31 -2.61
CA TRP A 299 14.05 -19.95 -1.59
C TRP A 299 13.56 -20.07 -0.14
N THR A 300 12.24 -20.13 0.11
CA THR A 300 11.67 -20.31 1.44
C THR A 300 11.60 -21.78 1.90
N ILE A 301 11.72 -22.74 0.98
CA ILE A 301 11.64 -24.18 1.27
C ILE A 301 12.67 -24.66 2.31
N PRO A 302 13.95 -24.22 2.30
CA PRO A 302 14.91 -24.61 3.34
C PRO A 302 14.47 -24.24 4.77
N ALA A 303 13.65 -23.19 4.91
CA ALA A 303 13.12 -22.71 6.19
C ALA A 303 11.80 -23.38 6.58
N ASN A 304 11.33 -24.40 5.85
CA ASN A 304 10.07 -25.08 6.14
C ASN A 304 10.08 -25.74 7.53
N GLN A 305 8.98 -25.57 8.26
CA GLN A 305 8.76 -26.14 9.59
C GLN A 305 7.47 -26.94 9.72
N ALA A 306 6.54 -26.82 8.76
CA ALA A 306 5.27 -27.55 8.76
C ALA A 306 4.65 -27.56 7.34
N VAL A 307 3.60 -28.36 7.16
CA VAL A 307 2.70 -28.26 6.01
C VAL A 307 1.28 -28.01 6.51
N CYS A 308 0.70 -26.90 6.11
CA CYS A 308 -0.62 -26.48 6.50
C CYS A 308 -1.70 -27.03 5.57
N TYR A 309 -2.83 -27.43 6.15
CA TYR A 309 -4.03 -27.91 5.45
C TYR A 309 -5.30 -27.28 6.05
N MET A 310 -6.41 -27.31 5.31
CA MET A 310 -7.72 -26.85 5.79
C MET A 310 -8.55 -28.05 6.28
N PRO A 311 -8.95 -28.12 7.57
CA PRO A 311 -9.68 -29.28 8.11
C PRO A 311 -10.99 -29.60 7.38
N ASP A 312 -11.76 -28.57 7.03
CA ASP A 312 -13.08 -28.71 6.42
C ASP A 312 -13.04 -28.96 4.90
N ALA A 313 -11.85 -28.92 4.29
CA ALA A 313 -11.68 -29.17 2.86
C ALA A 313 -11.59 -30.68 2.56
N LYS A 314 -11.88 -31.05 1.30
CA LYS A 314 -11.69 -32.42 0.82
C LYS A 314 -10.34 -32.57 0.12
N TYR A 315 -9.66 -33.67 0.43
CA TYR A 315 -8.39 -34.06 -0.17
C TYR A 315 -8.54 -35.36 -0.93
N ALA A 316 -7.65 -35.59 -1.89
CA ALA A 316 -7.63 -36.77 -2.74
C ALA A 316 -6.26 -37.43 -2.68
N LEU A 317 -6.26 -38.76 -2.57
CA LEU A 317 -5.12 -39.60 -2.89
C LEU A 317 -5.21 -39.93 -4.38
N VAL A 318 -4.19 -39.54 -5.13
CA VAL A 318 -4.16 -39.73 -6.58
C VAL A 318 -2.93 -40.51 -7.02
N LYS A 319 -3.08 -41.28 -8.08
CA LYS A 319 -1.99 -41.95 -8.78
C LYS A 319 -1.67 -41.22 -10.07
N CYS A 320 -0.40 -40.90 -10.26
CA CYS A 320 0.10 -40.25 -11.46
C CYS A 320 0.37 -41.28 -12.55
N SER A 321 -0.35 -41.21 -13.66
CA SER A 321 -0.23 -42.18 -14.76
C SER A 321 1.16 -42.22 -15.41
N THR A 322 1.90 -41.10 -15.40
CA THR A 322 3.23 -41.04 -16.04
C THR A 322 4.35 -41.59 -15.17
N SER A 323 4.20 -41.54 -13.85
CA SER A 323 5.27 -41.91 -12.90
C SER A 323 4.91 -43.07 -11.99
N GLU A 324 3.64 -43.48 -11.97
CA GLU A 324 3.05 -44.42 -11.00
C GLU A 324 3.14 -43.98 -9.53
N ASP A 325 3.66 -42.78 -9.26
CA ASP A 325 3.76 -42.18 -7.93
C ASP A 325 2.39 -41.78 -7.37
N LEU A 326 2.29 -41.81 -6.03
CA LEU A 326 1.09 -41.45 -5.29
C LEU A 326 1.22 -40.07 -4.63
N TYR A 327 0.20 -39.23 -4.84
CA TYR A 327 0.17 -37.86 -4.34
C TYR A 327 -1.08 -37.56 -3.52
N ILE A 328 -0.92 -36.69 -2.52
CA ILE A 328 -2.03 -36.07 -1.80
C ILE A 328 -2.09 -34.58 -2.15
N LEU A 329 -3.26 -34.11 -2.54
CA LEU A 329 -3.59 -32.71 -2.80
C LEU A 329 -5.10 -32.47 -2.59
N ALA A 330 -5.53 -31.21 -2.59
CA ALA A 330 -6.96 -30.89 -2.50
C ALA A 330 -7.73 -31.48 -3.69
N ALA A 331 -8.91 -32.06 -3.42
CA ALA A 331 -9.70 -32.77 -4.43
C ALA A 331 -10.05 -31.87 -5.62
N ASP A 332 -10.40 -30.60 -5.36
CA ASP A 332 -10.73 -29.62 -6.40
C ASP A 332 -9.50 -29.17 -7.22
N LYS A 333 -8.28 -29.51 -6.79
CA LYS A 333 -7.02 -29.19 -7.47
C LYS A 333 -6.47 -30.32 -8.31
N VAL A 334 -7.08 -31.51 -8.29
CA VAL A 334 -6.63 -32.67 -9.08
C VAL A 334 -6.55 -32.33 -10.57
N THR A 335 -7.64 -31.86 -11.18
CA THR A 335 -7.67 -31.55 -12.63
C THR A 335 -6.76 -30.38 -13.01
N PRO A 336 -6.79 -29.21 -12.34
CA PRO A 336 -5.90 -28.10 -12.66
C PRO A 336 -4.41 -28.48 -12.55
N VAL A 337 -4.03 -29.16 -11.46
CA VAL A 337 -2.63 -29.54 -11.22
C VAL A 337 -2.18 -30.61 -12.22
N ALA A 338 -3.02 -31.61 -12.54
CA ALA A 338 -2.72 -32.59 -13.57
C ALA A 338 -2.47 -31.93 -14.93
N SER A 339 -3.28 -30.92 -15.30
CA SER A 339 -3.10 -30.15 -16.53
C SER A 339 -1.77 -29.40 -16.56
N THR A 340 -1.41 -28.70 -15.48
CA THR A 340 -0.13 -27.98 -15.35
C THR A 340 1.07 -28.93 -15.44
N LEU A 341 0.98 -30.09 -14.78
CA LEU A 341 2.02 -31.13 -14.81
C LEU A 341 2.03 -31.95 -16.11
N LYS A 342 1.07 -31.71 -17.02
CA LYS A 342 0.90 -32.45 -18.28
C LYS A 342 0.79 -33.97 -18.05
N THR A 343 0.02 -34.35 -17.03
CA THR A 343 -0.22 -35.74 -16.62
C THR A 343 -1.71 -35.99 -16.42
N THR A 344 -2.08 -37.24 -16.11
CA THR A 344 -3.41 -37.59 -15.61
C THR A 344 -3.30 -38.17 -14.22
N PHE A 345 -4.25 -37.79 -13.37
CA PHE A 345 -4.37 -38.27 -12.01
C PHE A 345 -5.59 -39.18 -11.90
N GLU A 346 -5.36 -40.44 -11.55
CA GLU A 346 -6.41 -41.38 -11.17
C GLU A 346 -6.69 -41.20 -9.68
N VAL A 347 -7.93 -40.86 -9.32
CA VAL A 347 -8.32 -40.69 -7.93
C VAL A 347 -8.56 -42.07 -7.30
N ILE A 348 -7.69 -42.46 -6.36
CA ILE A 348 -7.83 -43.72 -5.62
C ILE A 348 -8.88 -43.55 -4.52
N SER A 349 -8.77 -42.49 -3.73
CA SER A 349 -9.70 -42.21 -2.64
C SER A 349 -9.78 -40.71 -2.34
N THR A 350 -10.84 -40.33 -1.63
CA THR A 350 -11.01 -38.96 -1.11
C THR A 350 -11.34 -39.00 0.37
N PHE A 351 -10.90 -38.00 1.11
CA PHE A 351 -11.04 -37.92 2.56
C PHE A 351 -11.11 -36.46 3.04
N SER A 352 -11.47 -36.24 4.30
CA SER A 352 -11.56 -34.90 4.89
C SER A 352 -10.18 -34.43 5.34
N GLY A 353 -9.92 -33.12 5.28
CA GLY A 353 -8.70 -32.53 5.84
C GLY A 353 -8.49 -32.86 7.31
N ALA A 354 -9.57 -33.02 8.09
CA ALA A 354 -9.49 -33.48 9.47
C ALA A 354 -8.79 -34.85 9.61
N ASP A 355 -8.82 -35.69 8.57
CA ASP A 355 -8.14 -36.98 8.56
C ASP A 355 -6.62 -36.87 8.36
N LEU A 356 -6.07 -35.67 8.11
CA LEU A 356 -4.61 -35.42 8.05
C LEU A 356 -3.98 -35.13 9.42
N GLU A 357 -4.81 -35.01 10.47
CA GLU A 357 -4.35 -34.66 11.82
C GLU A 357 -3.28 -35.62 12.35
N ASN A 358 -2.30 -35.07 13.07
CA ASN A 358 -1.16 -35.80 13.64
C ASN A 358 -0.24 -36.50 12.61
N GLY A 359 -0.42 -36.23 11.32
CA GLY A 359 0.49 -36.68 10.27
C GLY A 359 1.79 -35.87 10.24
N THR A 360 2.83 -36.45 9.66
CA THR A 360 4.11 -35.77 9.41
C THR A 360 4.67 -36.17 8.05
N CYS A 361 5.37 -35.26 7.39
CA CYS A 361 6.12 -35.51 6.17
C CYS A 361 7.62 -35.25 6.36
N THR A 362 8.45 -35.81 5.52
CA THR A 362 9.89 -35.53 5.48
C THR A 362 10.14 -34.21 4.76
N HIS A 363 11.04 -33.40 5.31
CA HIS A 363 11.50 -32.17 4.69
C HIS A 363 12.16 -32.47 3.33
N PRO A 364 11.81 -31.77 2.24
CA PRO A 364 12.21 -32.15 0.88
C PRO A 364 13.72 -31.97 0.60
N LEU A 365 14.44 -31.24 1.46
CA LEU A 365 15.87 -30.97 1.33
C LEU A 365 16.72 -31.51 2.48
N THR A 366 16.10 -31.90 3.59
CA THR A 366 16.84 -32.25 4.81
C THR A 366 16.40 -33.64 5.26
N PRO A 367 17.14 -34.68 4.84
CA PRO A 367 16.83 -36.06 5.23
C PRO A 367 16.69 -36.19 6.75
N GLY A 368 15.64 -36.86 7.22
CA GLY A 368 15.40 -37.09 8.65
C GLY A 368 14.74 -35.92 9.40
N LYS A 369 14.63 -34.73 8.82
CA LYS A 369 13.83 -33.64 9.41
C LYS A 369 12.34 -33.90 9.11
N ALA A 370 11.54 -34.05 10.15
CA ALA A 370 10.09 -34.19 10.03
C ALA A 370 9.41 -32.80 10.07
N SER A 371 8.45 -32.59 9.17
CA SER A 371 7.55 -31.44 9.15
C SER A 371 6.14 -31.92 9.53
N PRO A 372 5.56 -31.45 10.65
CA PRO A 372 4.18 -31.78 11.02
C PRO A 372 3.16 -31.23 10.04
N LEU A 373 2.04 -31.93 9.90
CA LEU A 373 0.85 -31.43 9.23
C LEU A 373 0.02 -30.64 10.24
N LEU A 374 -0.32 -29.39 9.92
CA LEU A 374 -1.05 -28.51 10.84
C LEU A 374 -2.33 -27.96 10.22
N PRO A 375 -3.44 -27.92 10.99
CA PRO A 375 -4.66 -27.28 10.53
C PRO A 375 -4.48 -25.75 10.50
N ALA A 376 -4.88 -25.11 9.40
CA ALA A 376 -4.74 -23.67 9.25
C ALA A 376 -5.82 -23.05 8.36
N ASN A 377 -6.47 -22.00 8.89
CA ASN A 377 -7.57 -21.31 8.19
C ASN A 377 -7.09 -20.38 7.06
N HIS A 378 -5.80 -20.05 7.01
CA HIS A 378 -5.24 -19.18 5.97
C HIS A 378 -4.97 -19.91 4.65
N VAL A 379 -4.97 -21.25 4.66
CA VAL A 379 -4.86 -22.05 3.45
C VAL A 379 -6.05 -21.73 2.55
N THR A 380 -5.82 -21.38 1.30
CA THR A 380 -6.91 -21.11 0.35
C THR A 380 -6.99 -22.21 -0.69
N MET A 381 -8.22 -22.59 -1.06
CA MET A 381 -8.46 -23.49 -2.19
C MET A 381 -8.50 -22.75 -3.54
N ALA A 382 -8.08 -21.48 -3.58
CA ALA A 382 -8.10 -20.68 -4.79
C ALA A 382 -6.89 -21.01 -5.70
N LYS A 383 -5.69 -21.14 -5.14
CA LYS A 383 -4.43 -21.31 -5.88
C LYS A 383 -3.60 -22.48 -5.33
N GLY A 384 -2.65 -22.97 -6.13
CA GLY A 384 -1.76 -24.06 -5.76
C GLY A 384 -2.47 -25.41 -5.61
N THR A 385 -2.02 -26.20 -4.64
CA THR A 385 -2.44 -27.60 -4.45
C THR A 385 -3.40 -27.81 -3.28
N GLY A 386 -3.72 -26.74 -2.53
CA GLY A 386 -4.50 -26.81 -1.28
C GLY A 386 -3.72 -27.34 -0.07
N LEU A 387 -2.40 -27.49 -0.22
CA LEU A 387 -1.43 -27.74 0.85
C LEU A 387 -0.37 -26.65 0.77
N VAL A 388 -0.02 -26.05 1.91
CA VAL A 388 0.88 -24.89 1.97
C VAL A 388 2.08 -25.26 2.82
N HIS A 389 3.28 -25.22 2.24
CA HIS A 389 4.50 -25.32 3.05
C HIS A 389 4.61 -24.08 3.93
N THR A 390 5.02 -24.24 5.18
CA THR A 390 5.05 -23.16 6.17
C THR A 390 6.49 -22.84 6.55
N ALA A 391 6.93 -21.62 6.25
CA ALA A 391 8.23 -21.07 6.59
C ALA A 391 8.03 -19.85 7.52
N PRO A 392 7.98 -20.05 8.85
CA PRO A 392 7.51 -19.04 9.81
C PRO A 392 8.29 -17.73 9.81
N ALA A 393 9.57 -17.75 9.42
CA ALA A 393 10.37 -16.54 9.32
C ALA A 393 10.02 -15.68 8.08
N HIS A 394 9.27 -16.21 7.12
CA HIS A 394 9.07 -15.65 5.79
C HIS A 394 7.60 -15.46 5.40
N GLY A 395 6.67 -15.74 6.30
CA GLY A 395 5.23 -15.51 6.10
C GLY A 395 4.54 -15.04 7.38
N MET A 396 3.69 -14.01 7.30
CA MET A 396 2.96 -13.50 8.47
C MET A 396 1.93 -14.51 8.99
N GLU A 397 1.25 -15.21 8.06
CA GLU A 397 0.29 -16.27 8.38
C GLU A 397 1.01 -17.51 8.92
N ASP A 398 2.14 -17.88 8.30
CA ASP A 398 3.03 -18.95 8.75
C ASP A 398 3.52 -18.75 10.18
N TYR A 399 3.94 -17.52 10.51
CA TYR A 399 4.34 -17.15 11.87
C TYR A 399 3.22 -17.28 12.88
N SER A 400 1.97 -16.97 12.47
CA SER A 400 0.81 -17.07 13.35
C SER A 400 0.52 -18.53 13.70
N VAL A 401 0.62 -19.45 12.73
CA VAL A 401 0.51 -20.89 12.98
C VAL A 401 1.68 -21.39 13.82
N ALA A 402 2.92 -20.99 13.50
CA ALA A 402 4.10 -21.36 14.25
C ALA A 402 4.03 -20.96 15.73
N SER A 403 3.49 -19.77 16.01
CA SER A 403 3.31 -19.27 17.38
C SER A 403 2.29 -20.09 18.17
N GLN A 404 1.26 -20.65 17.52
CA GLN A 404 0.27 -21.50 18.17
C GLN A 404 0.80 -22.92 18.44
N HIS A 405 1.72 -23.40 17.61
CA HIS A 405 2.26 -24.76 17.66
C HIS A 405 3.73 -24.84 18.12
N ASN A 406 4.30 -23.75 18.64
CA ASN A 406 5.68 -23.65 19.12
C ASN A 406 6.74 -24.11 18.10
N LEU A 407 6.56 -23.77 16.82
CA LEU A 407 7.55 -24.07 15.78
C LEU A 407 8.72 -23.07 15.82
N SER A 408 9.90 -23.49 15.34
CA SER A 408 11.04 -22.58 15.18
C SER A 408 10.70 -21.46 14.19
N THR A 409 11.14 -20.24 14.51
CA THR A 409 11.02 -19.06 13.65
C THR A 409 12.39 -18.58 13.16
N ASP A 410 13.40 -19.45 13.12
CA ASP A 410 14.76 -19.08 12.75
C ASP A 410 14.81 -18.55 11.30
N CYS A 411 15.38 -17.36 11.14
CA CYS A 411 15.53 -16.73 9.84
C CYS A 411 16.90 -17.04 9.22
N LEU A 412 16.86 -17.77 8.10
CA LEU A 412 18.05 -18.15 7.32
C LEU A 412 18.60 -17.01 6.46
N VAL A 413 17.95 -15.84 6.45
CA VAL A 413 18.27 -14.71 5.56
C VAL A 413 18.74 -13.50 6.37
N ASP A 414 19.81 -12.86 5.92
CA ASP A 414 20.38 -11.67 6.54
C ASP A 414 19.71 -10.37 6.06
N GLU A 415 20.33 -9.23 6.37
CA GLU A 415 19.83 -7.89 6.03
C GLU A 415 20.04 -7.53 4.55
N ASP A 416 20.96 -8.20 3.87
CA ASP A 416 21.27 -8.01 2.45
C ASP A 416 20.40 -8.88 1.54
N GLY A 417 19.48 -9.65 2.12
CA GLY A 417 18.64 -10.58 1.36
C GLY A 417 19.42 -11.79 0.88
N VAL A 418 20.46 -12.18 1.63
CA VAL A 418 21.37 -13.28 1.32
C VAL A 418 21.22 -14.38 2.37
N PHE A 419 21.39 -15.64 1.96
CA PHE A 419 21.39 -16.77 2.89
C PHE A 419 22.61 -16.75 3.82
N LYS A 420 22.35 -16.93 5.11
CA LYS A 420 23.36 -17.08 6.17
C LYS A 420 24.03 -18.45 6.10
N ALA A 421 25.20 -18.58 6.73
CA ALA A 421 25.93 -19.85 6.89
C ALA A 421 25.06 -21.01 7.41
N VAL A 422 24.11 -20.72 8.30
CA VAL A 422 23.18 -21.72 8.86
C VAL A 422 22.25 -22.38 7.82
N ALA A 423 22.10 -21.78 6.62
CA ALA A 423 21.35 -22.37 5.51
C ALA A 423 22.12 -23.53 4.83
N GLY A 424 23.41 -23.68 5.14
CA GLY A 424 24.29 -24.70 4.56
C GLY A 424 25.17 -24.16 3.42
N PRO A 425 26.25 -24.88 3.09
CA PRO A 425 27.30 -24.41 2.17
C PRO A 425 26.81 -24.24 0.73
N GLU A 426 25.73 -24.92 0.34
CA GLU A 426 25.15 -24.80 -1.00
C GLU A 426 24.36 -23.50 -1.20
N LEU A 427 23.94 -22.85 -0.10
CA LEU A 427 23.09 -21.67 -0.11
C LEU A 427 23.79 -20.41 0.43
N GLU A 428 24.72 -20.58 1.37
CA GLU A 428 25.45 -19.48 2.01
C GLU A 428 25.97 -18.45 0.99
N ASN A 429 25.80 -17.17 1.31
CA ASN A 429 26.22 -16.03 0.49
C ASN A 429 25.49 -15.87 -0.86
N LYS A 430 24.39 -16.59 -1.11
CA LYS A 430 23.55 -16.40 -2.30
C LYS A 430 22.33 -15.52 -2.04
N ALA A 431 22.08 -14.56 -2.93
CA ALA A 431 20.89 -13.70 -2.89
C ALA A 431 19.61 -14.52 -3.09
N VAL A 432 18.65 -14.41 -2.18
CA VAL A 432 17.50 -15.34 -2.12
C VAL A 432 16.55 -15.21 -3.30
N LEU A 433 16.37 -14.01 -3.85
CA LEU A 433 15.51 -13.74 -5.00
C LEU A 433 16.18 -14.03 -6.36
N GLU A 434 17.47 -14.34 -6.36
CA GLU A 434 18.27 -14.62 -7.56
C GLU A 434 18.92 -16.00 -7.40
N GLU A 435 20.25 -16.05 -7.31
CA GLU A 435 21.06 -17.29 -7.27
C GLU A 435 20.62 -18.30 -6.20
N GLY A 436 20.07 -17.82 -5.08
CA GLY A 436 19.57 -18.64 -4.00
C GLY A 436 18.32 -19.43 -4.38
N THR A 437 17.42 -18.84 -5.17
CA THR A 437 16.24 -19.54 -5.69
C THR A 437 16.68 -20.66 -6.64
N ASP A 438 17.59 -20.38 -7.56
CA ASP A 438 18.13 -21.38 -8.50
C ASP A 438 18.85 -22.53 -7.78
N ALA A 439 19.63 -22.20 -6.75
CA ALA A 439 20.31 -23.19 -5.93
C ALA A 439 19.32 -24.13 -5.23
N VAL A 440 18.25 -23.59 -4.62
CA VAL A 440 17.22 -24.42 -3.98
C VAL A 440 16.51 -25.32 -4.99
N ILE A 441 16.15 -24.80 -6.16
CA ILE A 441 15.53 -25.59 -7.23
C ILE A 441 16.45 -26.74 -7.66
N LYS A 442 17.75 -26.47 -7.81
CA LYS A 442 18.77 -27.49 -8.15
C LYS A 442 18.87 -28.56 -7.06
N MET A 443 18.85 -28.17 -5.79
CA MET A 443 18.85 -29.11 -4.66
C MET A 443 17.60 -30.01 -4.67
N LEU A 444 16.42 -29.43 -4.89
CA LEU A 444 15.16 -30.19 -4.99
C LEU A 444 15.17 -31.18 -6.16
N ARG A 445 15.77 -30.79 -7.30
CA ARG A 445 15.95 -31.67 -8.47
C ARG A 445 16.91 -32.81 -8.16
N ALA A 446 18.03 -32.55 -7.49
CA ALA A 446 18.99 -33.57 -7.07
C ALA A 446 18.37 -34.57 -6.08
N ALA A 447 17.52 -34.08 -5.17
CA ALA A 447 16.75 -34.90 -4.23
C ALA A 447 15.55 -35.65 -4.87
N LYS A 448 15.30 -35.46 -6.18
CA LYS A 448 14.15 -36.00 -6.92
C LYS A 448 12.78 -35.61 -6.35
N ASN A 449 12.72 -34.49 -5.63
CA ASN A 449 11.50 -33.96 -5.02
C ASN A 449 10.85 -32.85 -5.87
N LEU A 450 11.56 -32.29 -6.87
CA LEU A 450 10.97 -31.33 -7.81
C LEU A 450 10.18 -32.05 -8.91
N LEU A 451 8.91 -31.69 -9.09
CA LEU A 451 8.07 -32.20 -10.19
C LEU A 451 8.02 -31.26 -11.39
N LYS A 452 7.86 -29.97 -11.13
CA LYS A 452 7.70 -28.97 -12.17
C LYS A 452 8.23 -27.64 -11.67
N GLU A 453 8.86 -26.93 -12.59
CA GLU A 453 9.24 -25.54 -12.48
C GLU A 453 8.62 -24.81 -13.68
N GLU A 454 8.06 -23.63 -13.42
CA GLU A 454 7.51 -22.73 -14.43
C GLU A 454 7.64 -21.29 -13.98
N GLU A 455 7.72 -20.35 -14.93
CA GLU A 455 7.64 -18.93 -14.63
C GLU A 455 6.18 -18.51 -14.56
N VAL A 456 5.85 -17.71 -13.55
CA VAL A 456 4.51 -17.12 -13.39
C VAL A 456 4.62 -15.61 -13.24
N VAL A 457 3.76 -14.90 -13.98
CA VAL A 457 3.60 -13.45 -13.85
C VAL A 457 2.49 -13.18 -12.83
N HIS A 458 2.79 -12.41 -11.80
CA HIS A 458 1.81 -12.05 -10.77
C HIS A 458 2.17 -10.76 -10.04
N SER A 459 1.20 -10.27 -9.27
CA SER A 459 1.39 -9.09 -8.43
C SER A 459 2.30 -9.38 -7.25
N TYR A 460 3.42 -8.66 -7.16
CA TYR A 460 4.42 -8.81 -6.10
C TYR A 460 4.79 -7.47 -5.45
N PRO A 461 5.02 -7.42 -4.13
CA PRO A 461 5.37 -6.19 -3.43
C PRO A 461 6.80 -5.73 -3.73
N TYR A 462 6.94 -4.44 -4.00
CA TYR A 462 8.18 -3.75 -4.29
C TYR A 462 8.33 -2.57 -3.31
N ASP A 463 9.58 -2.23 -3.01
CA ASP A 463 9.90 -1.01 -2.29
C ASP A 463 9.51 0.20 -3.16
N TRP A 464 8.58 1.02 -2.67
CA TRP A 464 8.09 2.18 -3.41
C TRP A 464 9.18 3.19 -3.78
N ARG A 465 10.32 3.20 -3.06
CA ARG A 465 11.45 4.10 -3.31
C ARG A 465 12.40 3.52 -4.32
N THR A 466 12.87 2.30 -4.11
CA THR A 466 13.92 1.69 -4.96
C THR A 466 13.38 0.94 -6.17
N LYS A 467 12.06 0.67 -6.21
CA LYS A 467 11.39 -0.12 -7.25
C LYS A 467 12.03 -1.51 -7.42
N LYS A 468 12.52 -2.08 -6.31
CA LYS A 468 13.07 -3.44 -6.24
C LYS A 468 12.17 -4.33 -5.38
N PRO A 469 12.12 -5.65 -5.65
CA PRO A 469 11.28 -6.58 -4.91
C PRO A 469 11.67 -6.64 -3.43
N VAL A 470 10.67 -6.79 -2.55
CA VAL A 470 10.89 -6.97 -1.11
C VAL A 470 10.82 -8.43 -0.73
N VAL A 471 11.45 -8.81 0.38
CA VAL A 471 11.31 -10.14 0.99
C VAL A 471 10.59 -10.03 2.31
N ILE A 472 9.89 -11.08 2.71
CA ILE A 472 9.41 -11.17 4.09
C ILE A 472 10.50 -11.90 4.88
N ARG A 473 10.97 -11.29 5.97
CA ARG A 473 11.91 -11.93 6.90
C ARG A 473 11.60 -11.54 8.34
N ALA A 474 11.86 -12.47 9.25
CA ALA A 474 11.71 -12.21 10.67
C ALA A 474 12.85 -11.32 11.17
N SER A 475 12.46 -10.19 11.75
CA SER A 475 13.38 -9.18 12.31
C SER A 475 12.86 -8.72 13.68
N LYS A 476 13.78 -8.30 14.56
CA LYS A 476 13.41 -7.73 15.86
C LYS A 476 13.00 -6.28 15.63
N GLN A 477 11.71 -6.00 15.72
CA GLN A 477 11.16 -4.67 15.47
C GLN A 477 10.33 -4.19 16.67
N TRP A 478 10.19 -2.88 16.78
CA TRP A 478 9.28 -2.23 17.71
C TRP A 478 7.92 -2.05 17.04
N PHE A 479 6.86 -2.44 17.74
CA PHE A 479 5.49 -2.37 17.25
C PHE A 479 4.62 -1.56 18.20
N VAL A 480 3.60 -0.93 17.63
CA VAL A 480 2.49 -0.35 18.37
C VAL A 480 1.33 -1.35 18.36
N ASN A 481 0.86 -1.79 19.52
CA ASN A 481 -0.34 -2.60 19.65
C ASN A 481 -1.58 -1.75 19.37
N ILE A 482 -2.11 -1.86 18.15
CA ILE A 482 -3.33 -1.18 17.74
C ILE A 482 -4.61 -1.97 18.07
N THR A 483 -4.49 -3.25 18.44
CA THR A 483 -5.65 -4.14 18.64
C THR A 483 -6.55 -3.63 19.75
N ASP A 484 -5.94 -3.19 20.86
CA ASP A 484 -6.65 -2.64 22.01
C ASP A 484 -7.22 -1.24 21.74
N LEU A 485 -6.70 -0.56 20.70
CA LEU A 485 -7.15 0.77 20.27
C LEU A 485 -8.26 0.71 19.20
N LYS A 486 -8.44 -0.42 18.51
CA LYS A 486 -9.44 -0.58 17.43
C LYS A 486 -10.87 -0.40 17.93
N ALA A 487 -11.18 -0.83 19.15
CA ALA A 487 -12.51 -0.67 19.73
C ALA A 487 -12.84 0.82 19.98
N THR A 488 -11.90 1.56 20.56
CA THR A 488 -12.03 2.99 20.85
C THR A 488 -12.05 3.83 19.57
N ALA A 489 -11.24 3.50 18.57
CA ALA A 489 -11.19 4.22 17.30
C ALA A 489 -12.43 4.03 16.41
N LYS A 490 -13.26 3.01 16.67
CA LYS A 490 -14.50 2.72 15.93
C LYS A 490 -15.73 3.48 16.45
N VAL A 491 -15.63 4.18 17.57
CA VAL A 491 -16.78 4.92 18.14
C VAL A 491 -17.08 6.16 17.28
N PRO A 492 -18.25 6.24 16.60
CA PRO A 492 -18.60 7.41 15.81
C PRO A 492 -18.90 8.59 16.75
N GLY A 493 -18.18 9.70 16.60
CA GLY A 493 -18.47 10.96 17.31
C GLY A 493 -17.40 11.45 18.30
N GLN A 494 -16.37 10.65 18.60
CA GLN A 494 -15.10 11.21 19.07
C GLN A 494 -14.25 11.58 17.84
N PRO A 495 -13.43 12.66 17.87
CA PRO A 495 -12.57 13.01 16.76
C PRO A 495 -11.56 11.87 16.56
N ALA A 496 -11.92 10.92 15.70
CA ALA A 496 -11.02 9.90 15.24
C ALA A 496 -9.92 10.62 14.46
N VAL A 497 -8.73 10.69 15.06
CA VAL A 497 -7.51 10.98 14.32
C VAL A 497 -7.36 9.84 13.33
N ARG A 498 -7.82 10.04 12.10
CA ARG A 498 -7.35 9.27 10.96
C ARG A 498 -5.86 9.56 10.86
N VAL A 499 -5.05 8.69 11.45
CA VAL A 499 -3.62 8.65 11.19
C VAL A 499 -3.48 8.06 9.79
N GLY A 500 -3.62 8.92 8.79
CA GLY A 500 -3.07 8.63 7.47
C GLY A 500 -1.58 8.82 7.59
N PHE A 501 -0.83 7.73 7.69
CA PHE A 501 0.57 7.76 7.31
C PHE A 501 0.58 7.91 5.78
N SER A 502 0.84 9.13 5.32
CA SER A 502 1.13 9.44 3.91
C SER A 502 2.63 9.42 3.68
#